data_AF-A0A9W7WGK8-F1
#
_entry.id   AF-A0A9W7WGK8-F1
#
_cell.length_a   1.000
_cell.length_b   1.000
_cell.length_c   1.000
_cell.angle_alpha   90.00
_cell.angle_beta   90.00
_cell.angle_gamma   90.00
#
_symmetry.space_group_name_H-M   'P 1'
#
loop_
_entity.id
_entity.type
_entity.pdbx_description
1 polymer ?
#
loop_
_entity_poly.entity_id
_entity_poly.type
_entity_poly.pdbx_seq_one_letter_code
_entity_poly.pdbx_strand_id
1 'polypeptide(L)'
;MVKSSLGDFIEEGVVDFAKKTPGTVVYISPQSSRIPKIVAEYCMCSLLIFLTTRLYKINITVHCTHCFCLLSAVNGKVQEETVTNKTSQQIAELITKMSNQSGLDIIRIRKPFHTSSPSIQGQWHPFTNRPLRIDPVGPQAK
;
A
#
# COMPACT_ATOMS: atom_id res chain seq x y z
N MET A 1 22.86 -21.66 -21.07
CA MET A 1 22.46 -20.38 -20.45
C MET A 1 21.86 -20.72 -19.10
N VAL A 2 22.58 -20.45 -17.99
CA VAL A 2 22.07 -20.76 -16.65
C VAL A 2 20.89 -19.84 -16.39
N LYS A 3 19.68 -20.40 -16.23
CA LYS A 3 18.49 -19.63 -15.88
C LYS A 3 18.65 -19.10 -14.45
N SER A 4 18.27 -17.84 -14.26
CA SER A 4 18.21 -17.24 -12.92
C SER A 4 16.88 -17.63 -12.28
N SER A 5 16.84 -17.70 -10.95
CA SER A 5 15.60 -17.97 -10.21
C SER A 5 14.46 -16.99 -10.52
N LEU A 6 14.80 -15.75 -10.89
CA LEU A 6 13.83 -14.77 -11.40
C LEU A 6 13.32 -15.12 -12.79
N GLY A 7 14.19 -15.65 -13.66
CA GLY A 7 13.81 -16.16 -14.98
C GLY A 7 12.79 -17.30 -14.87
N ASP A 8 13.03 -18.25 -13.96
CA ASP A 8 12.09 -19.36 -13.72
C ASP A 8 10.72 -18.85 -13.26
N PHE A 9 10.67 -17.82 -12.40
CA PHE A 9 9.41 -17.19 -12.01
C PHE A 9 8.71 -16.46 -13.18
N ILE A 10 9.48 -15.80 -14.06
CA ILE A 10 8.92 -15.10 -15.22
C ILE A 10 8.31 -16.08 -16.23
N GLU A 11 8.90 -17.25 -16.41
CA GLU A 11 8.40 -18.23 -17.39
C GLU A 11 7.14 -18.94 -16.93
N GLU A 12 7.09 -19.37 -15.66
CA GLU A 12 6.01 -20.24 -15.16
C GLU A 12 5.04 -19.51 -14.20
N GLY A 13 5.53 -18.57 -13.39
CA GLY A 13 4.76 -18.01 -12.27
C GLY A 13 4.04 -16.68 -12.56
N VAL A 14 4.61 -15.82 -13.41
CA VAL A 14 4.12 -14.44 -13.58
C VAL A 14 2.72 -14.39 -14.21
N VAL A 15 2.44 -15.29 -15.15
CA VAL A 15 1.16 -15.32 -15.87
C VAL A 15 0.04 -15.74 -14.92
N ASP A 16 0.28 -16.75 -14.08
CA ASP A 16 -0.69 -17.22 -13.11
C ASP A 16 -0.92 -16.23 -11.98
N PHE A 17 0.12 -15.50 -11.57
CA PHE A 17 -0.02 -14.36 -10.67
C PHE A 17 -0.92 -13.26 -11.25
N ALA A 18 -0.72 -12.88 -12.51
CA ALA A 18 -1.53 -11.86 -13.18
C ALA A 18 -3.01 -12.28 -13.31
N LYS A 19 -3.27 -13.56 -13.62
CA LYS A 19 -4.64 -14.11 -13.64
C LYS A 19 -5.30 -14.06 -12.26
N LYS A 20 -4.54 -14.33 -11.20
CA LYS A 20 -5.04 -14.32 -9.81
C LYS A 20 -5.34 -12.90 -9.30
N THR A 21 -4.63 -11.90 -9.82
CA THR A 21 -4.70 -10.51 -9.36
C THR A 21 -4.97 -9.55 -10.53
N PRO A 22 -6.21 -9.49 -11.06
CA PRO A 22 -6.51 -8.68 -12.25
C PRO A 22 -6.40 -7.17 -12.02
N GLY A 23 -6.31 -6.71 -10.77
CA GLY A 23 -5.95 -5.34 -10.45
C GLY A 23 -4.48 -5.04 -10.70
N THR A 24 -3.59 -6.00 -10.48
CA THR A 24 -2.15 -5.77 -10.54
C THR A 24 -1.62 -5.91 -11.98
N VAL A 25 -0.96 -4.87 -12.47
CA VAL A 25 -0.28 -4.89 -13.78
C VAL A 25 1.21 -5.19 -13.57
N VAL A 26 1.74 -6.15 -14.32
CA VAL A 26 3.16 -6.54 -14.24
C VAL A 26 3.85 -6.16 -15.54
N TYR A 27 4.87 -5.31 -15.46
CA TYR A 27 5.75 -4.95 -16.57
C TYR A 27 7.12 -5.59 -16.40
N ILE A 28 7.57 -6.29 -17.44
CA ILE A 28 8.88 -6.91 -17.48
C ILE A 28 9.76 -6.10 -18.44
N SER A 29 10.80 -5.46 -17.90
CA SER A 29 11.87 -4.88 -18.71
C SER A 29 13.11 -5.77 -18.59
N PRO A 30 13.51 -6.49 -19.66
CA PRO A 30 14.69 -7.35 -19.65
C PRO A 30 15.97 -6.51 -19.76
N GLN A 31 16.87 -6.64 -18.79
CA GLN A 31 17.90 -5.64 -18.56
C GLN A 31 19.17 -6.25 -17.97
N SER A 32 20.36 -5.86 -18.48
CA SER A 32 21.66 -6.40 -18.04
C SER A 32 22.12 -5.77 -16.72
N SER A 33 21.52 -6.19 -15.61
CA SER A 33 21.87 -5.75 -14.26
C SER A 33 22.51 -6.89 -13.46
N ARG A 34 23.44 -6.55 -12.56
CA ARG A 34 24.07 -7.53 -11.65
C ARG A 34 23.17 -7.91 -10.48
N ILE A 35 22.20 -7.04 -10.16
CA ILE A 35 21.33 -7.14 -9.00
C ILE A 35 19.90 -6.97 -9.53
N PRO A 36 19.13 -8.06 -9.66
CA PRO A 36 17.74 -7.97 -10.05
C PRO A 36 16.91 -7.28 -8.96
N LYS A 37 15.95 -6.46 -9.39
CA LYS A 37 15.06 -5.68 -8.52
C LYS A 37 13.62 -5.85 -8.96
N ILE A 38 12.72 -5.84 -7.99
CA ILE A 38 11.29 -5.70 -8.20
C ILE A 38 10.88 -4.35 -7.63
N VAL A 39 10.11 -3.60 -8.41
CA VAL A 39 9.59 -2.30 -7.99
C VAL A 39 8.09 -2.35 -7.97
N ALA A 40 7.51 -2.08 -6.81
CA ALA A 40 6.08 -1.94 -6.59
C ALA A 40 5.73 -0.45 -6.50
N GLU A 41 4.82 -0.02 -7.35
CA GLU A 41 4.25 1.33 -7.30
C GLU A 41 2.81 1.25 -6.78
N TYR A 42 2.53 2.00 -5.71
CA TYR A 42 1.22 2.06 -5.06
C TYR A 42 0.53 3.40 -5.35
N CYS A 43 -0.77 3.35 -5.64
CA CYS A 43 -1.59 4.55 -5.73
C CYS A 43 -1.96 5.08 -4.33
N MET A 44 -1.59 6.34 -4.05
CA MET A 44 -2.13 7.14 -2.95
C MET A 44 -2.86 8.33 -3.58
N CYS A 45 -4.09 8.61 -3.18
CA CYS A 45 -4.84 9.76 -3.68
C CYS A 45 -4.25 11.09 -3.13
N SER A 46 -3.26 11.68 -3.80
CA SER A 46 -3.06 13.15 -3.86
C SER A 46 -1.97 13.51 -4.89
N LEU A 47 -2.30 14.50 -5.72
CA LEU A 47 -1.58 15.03 -6.89
C LEU A 47 -0.16 15.57 -6.59
N LEU A 48 0.83 15.31 -7.47
CA LEU A 48 1.86 16.26 -7.94
C LEU A 48 2.75 15.65 -9.06
N ILE A 49 3.13 16.49 -10.02
CA ILE A 49 3.87 16.23 -11.28
C ILE A 49 5.38 16.11 -11.00
N PHE A 50 6.10 15.13 -11.56
CA PHE A 50 7.52 15.28 -11.94
C PHE A 50 7.94 14.25 -13.02
N LEU A 51 8.65 14.76 -14.04
CA LEU A 51 9.40 14.00 -15.06
C LEU A 51 10.74 13.51 -14.47
N THR A 52 11.18 12.28 -14.78
CA THR A 52 12.58 11.98 -15.22
C THR A 52 12.84 10.49 -15.51
N THR A 53 13.26 10.25 -16.76
CA THR A 53 14.28 9.34 -17.34
C THR A 53 14.95 8.16 -16.58
N ARG A 54 15.03 7.04 -17.32
CA ARG A 54 16.16 6.06 -17.48
C ARG A 54 16.58 5.16 -16.29
N LEU A 55 16.15 3.89 -16.34
CA LEU A 55 16.96 2.70 -16.68
C LEU A 55 16.36 1.45 -16.00
N TYR A 56 16.03 0.45 -16.81
CA TYR A 56 16.26 -0.95 -16.55
C TYR A 56 15.56 -1.56 -15.30
N LYS A 57 14.22 -1.67 -15.36
CA LYS A 57 13.30 -1.86 -14.21
C LYS A 57 12.17 -2.86 -14.53
N ILE A 58 12.00 -3.94 -13.75
CA ILE A 58 10.75 -4.73 -13.76
C ILE A 58 9.80 -3.99 -12.81
N ASN A 59 8.85 -3.26 -13.39
CA ASN A 59 7.85 -2.49 -12.66
C ASN A 59 6.61 -3.35 -12.51
N ILE A 60 6.28 -3.74 -11.28
CA ILE A 60 4.97 -4.27 -10.95
C ILE A 60 4.14 -3.08 -10.50
N THR A 61 3.30 -2.59 -11.40
CA THR A 61 2.37 -1.51 -11.11
C THR A 61 1.08 -2.12 -10.56
N VAL A 62 0.90 -2.08 -9.25
CA VAL A 62 -0.31 -2.59 -8.61
C VAL A 62 -1.43 -1.57 -8.83
N HIS A 63 -2.29 -1.81 -9.84
CA HIS A 63 -3.50 -1.01 -9.99
C HIS A 63 -4.61 -1.56 -9.07
N CYS A 64 -5.35 -0.67 -8.43
CA CYS A 64 -6.59 -1.05 -7.77
C CYS A 64 -7.72 -0.76 -8.74
N THR A 65 -8.28 -1.79 -9.37
CA THR A 65 -9.37 -1.66 -10.37
C THR A 65 -10.71 -1.23 -9.77
N HIS A 66 -10.81 -0.99 -8.46
CA HIS A 66 -11.97 -0.34 -7.83
C HIS A 66 -11.94 1.19 -7.90
N CYS A 67 -10.90 1.80 -8.49
CA CYS A 67 -10.92 3.19 -8.92
C CYS A 67 -10.68 3.25 -10.42
N PHE A 68 -11.66 3.74 -11.17
CA PHE A 68 -11.58 4.02 -12.60
C PHE A 68 -10.62 5.20 -12.86
N CYS A 69 -9.32 5.03 -12.57
CA CYS A 69 -8.30 6.01 -12.90
C CYS A 69 -7.84 5.79 -14.34
N LEU A 70 -8.45 6.54 -15.25
CA LEU A 70 -7.95 6.78 -16.60
C LEU A 70 -6.47 7.20 -16.54
N LEU A 71 -5.61 6.31 -17.04
CA LEU A 71 -4.29 6.50 -17.68
C LEU A 71 -3.22 7.50 -17.15
N SER A 72 -3.39 8.25 -16.07
CA SER A 72 -2.36 9.21 -15.64
C SER A 72 -2.43 9.55 -14.16
N ALA A 73 -1.74 8.77 -13.33
CA ALA A 73 -1.06 9.18 -12.08
C ALA A 73 -0.90 7.99 -11.13
N VAL A 74 0.15 7.19 -11.34
CA VAL A 74 0.66 6.27 -10.32
C VAL A 74 1.75 7.02 -9.56
N ASN A 75 1.40 7.75 -8.50
CA ASN A 75 2.39 8.60 -7.79
C ASN A 75 2.17 8.67 -6.28
N GLY A 76 1.87 7.53 -5.64
CA GLY A 76 1.64 7.50 -4.19
C GLY A 76 2.84 7.07 -3.35
N LYS A 77 3.42 5.92 -3.69
CA LYS A 77 4.62 5.39 -3.02
C LYS A 77 5.29 4.36 -3.90
N VAL A 78 6.62 4.37 -3.92
CA VAL A 78 7.45 3.36 -4.60
C VAL A 78 8.19 2.53 -3.57
N GLN A 79 8.08 1.21 -3.65
CA GLN A 79 8.84 0.27 -2.84
C GLN A 79 9.72 -0.58 -3.77
N GLU A 80 11.03 -0.54 -3.55
CA GLU A 80 11.99 -1.37 -4.28
C GLU A 80 12.52 -2.48 -3.38
N GLU A 81 12.46 -3.73 -3.85
CA GLU A 81 13.09 -4.87 -3.18
C GLU A 81 14.06 -5.60 -4.12
N THR A 82 15.24 -5.93 -3.60
CA THR A 82 16.22 -6.75 -4.33
C THR A 82 15.86 -8.22 -4.22
N VAL A 83 16.04 -8.97 -5.31
CA VAL A 83 15.73 -10.42 -5.36
C VAL A 83 16.97 -11.30 -5.49
N THR A 84 18.13 -10.78 -5.11
CA THR A 84 19.37 -11.55 -5.00
C THR A 84 19.22 -12.71 -4.03
N ASN A 85 19.70 -13.89 -4.41
CA ASN A 85 19.68 -15.11 -3.60
C ASN A 85 18.29 -15.57 -3.14
N LYS A 86 17.22 -15.20 -3.88
CA LYS A 86 15.86 -15.73 -3.65
C LYS A 86 15.54 -16.84 -4.63
N THR A 87 14.80 -17.85 -4.18
CA THR A 87 14.21 -18.87 -5.08
C THR A 87 12.99 -18.32 -5.81
N SER A 88 12.54 -18.99 -6.88
CA SER A 88 11.34 -18.58 -7.62
C SER A 88 10.09 -18.55 -6.75
N GLN A 89 9.95 -19.48 -5.79
CA GLN A 89 8.83 -19.53 -4.84
C GLN A 89 8.88 -18.34 -3.86
N GLN A 90 10.06 -18.02 -3.33
CA GLN A 90 10.24 -16.85 -2.46
C GLN A 90 9.96 -15.54 -3.19
N ILE A 91 10.26 -15.47 -4.48
CA ILE A 91 9.92 -14.32 -5.33
C ILE A 91 8.40 -14.23 -5.49
N ALA A 92 7.71 -15.35 -5.72
CA ALA A 92 6.25 -15.38 -5.82
C ALA A 92 5.56 -14.93 -4.53
N GLU A 93 6.04 -15.41 -3.38
CA GLU A 93 5.57 -14.98 -2.06
C GLU A 93 5.81 -13.48 -1.83
N LEU A 94 6.99 -12.99 -2.23
CA LEU A 94 7.32 -11.57 -2.13
C LEU A 94 6.40 -10.70 -2.99
N ILE A 95 6.17 -11.07 -4.25
CA ILE A 95 5.27 -10.34 -5.15
C ILE A 95 3.84 -10.36 -4.61
N THR A 96 3.39 -11.51 -4.09
CA THR A 96 2.08 -11.64 -3.43
C THR A 96 1.99 -10.74 -2.19
N LYS A 97 3.04 -10.69 -1.37
CA LYS A 97 3.11 -9.79 -0.20
C LYS A 97 3.01 -8.33 -0.63
N MET A 98 3.81 -7.89 -1.60
CA MET A 98 3.75 -6.51 -2.10
C MET A 98 2.38 -6.17 -2.70
N SER A 99 1.77 -7.10 -3.43
CA SER A 99 0.42 -6.92 -3.99
C SER A 99 -0.67 -6.77 -2.91
N ASN A 100 -0.49 -7.39 -1.74
CA ASN A 100 -1.45 -7.32 -0.63
C ASN A 100 -1.19 -6.13 0.32
N GLN A 101 -0.10 -5.40 0.13
CA GLN A 101 0.22 -4.23 0.93
C GLN A 101 -0.49 -2.99 0.38
N SER A 102 -0.89 -2.08 1.28
CA SER A 102 -1.57 -0.84 0.90
C SER A 102 -0.64 0.27 0.41
N GLY A 103 0.69 0.09 0.53
CA GLY A 103 1.64 1.18 0.32
C GLY A 103 1.68 2.20 1.47
N LEU A 104 1.13 1.92 2.65
CA LEU A 104 1.41 2.75 3.84
C LEU A 104 2.82 2.49 4.37
N ASP A 105 3.38 3.43 5.12
CA ASP A 105 4.69 3.24 5.76
C ASP A 105 4.66 2.12 6.78
N ILE A 106 5.67 1.24 6.71
CA ILE A 106 5.86 0.14 7.65
C ILE A 106 6.48 0.74 8.92
N ILE A 107 5.66 1.47 9.66
CA ILE A 107 5.97 2.05 10.96
C ILE A 107 5.10 1.42 12.03
N ARG A 108 5.48 1.60 13.29
CA ARG A 108 4.70 1.07 14.42
C ARG A 108 3.30 1.70 14.46
N ILE A 109 2.28 0.88 14.21
CA ILE A 109 0.88 1.25 14.38
C ILE A 109 0.61 1.44 15.88
N ARG A 110 0.06 2.60 16.26
CA ARG A 110 -0.25 2.91 17.67
C ARG A 110 -1.53 2.24 18.17
N LYS A 111 -2.57 2.20 17.34
CA LYS A 111 -3.87 1.60 17.65
C LYS A 111 -4.27 0.68 16.49
N PRO A 112 -4.56 -0.61 16.73
CA PRO A 112 -4.92 -1.55 15.68
C PRO A 112 -6.36 -1.37 15.17
N PHE A 113 -7.11 -0.42 15.72
CA PHE A 113 -8.47 -0.08 15.33
C PHE A 113 -8.55 1.39 14.94
N HIS A 114 -9.39 1.68 13.94
CA HIS A 114 -9.71 3.02 13.48
C HIS A 114 -11.22 3.16 13.33
N THR A 115 -11.79 4.26 13.81
CA THR A 115 -13.17 4.66 13.55
C THR A 115 -13.22 6.17 13.40
N SER A 116 -13.85 6.64 12.32
CA SER A 116 -14.13 8.07 12.12
C SER A 116 -15.27 8.56 13.02
N SER A 117 -16.09 7.65 13.52
CA SER A 117 -17.27 7.93 14.34
C SER A 117 -17.22 7.06 15.61
N PRO A 118 -16.49 7.50 16.65
CA PRO A 118 -16.25 6.68 17.84
C PRO A 118 -17.46 6.53 18.76
N SER A 119 -18.50 7.38 18.63
CA SER A 119 -19.73 7.28 19.42
C SER A 119 -20.97 7.38 18.52
N ILE A 120 -22.01 6.63 18.91
CA ILE A 120 -23.32 6.61 18.25
C ILE A 120 -24.35 7.45 19.04
N GLN A 121 -24.27 7.45 20.37
CA GLN A 121 -25.23 8.13 21.27
C GLN A 121 -24.71 9.47 21.80
N GLY A 122 -23.55 9.92 21.34
CA GLY A 122 -22.87 11.10 21.84
C GLY A 122 -21.66 10.74 22.71
N GLN A 123 -20.65 11.61 22.70
CA GLN A 123 -19.46 11.40 23.51
C GLN A 123 -19.78 11.70 24.97
N TRP A 124 -19.35 10.81 25.88
CA TRP A 124 -19.51 11.05 27.31
C TRP A 124 -18.76 12.33 27.71
N HIS A 125 -19.45 13.18 28.45
CA HIS A 125 -18.88 14.33 29.16
C HIS A 125 -19.34 14.33 30.63
N PRO A 126 -18.65 15.03 31.55
CA PRO A 126 -18.95 14.99 32.99
C PRO A 126 -20.40 15.34 33.39
N PHE A 127 -21.16 15.99 32.51
CA PHE A 127 -22.55 16.40 32.74
C PHE A 127 -23.59 15.47 32.11
N THR A 128 -23.20 14.41 31.40
CA THR A 128 -24.12 13.49 30.68
C THR A 128 -25.17 12.89 31.61
N ASN A 129 -24.76 12.52 32.83
CA ASN A 129 -25.64 11.94 33.85
C ASN A 129 -25.90 12.91 35.01
N ARG A 130 -25.65 14.21 34.82
CA ARG A 130 -25.97 15.22 35.85
C ARG A 130 -27.41 15.70 35.62
N PRO A 131 -28.31 15.61 36.62
CA PRO A 131 -29.63 16.21 36.49
C PRO A 131 -29.50 17.72 36.33
N LEU A 132 -30.32 18.31 35.47
CA LEU A 132 -30.38 19.75 35.29
C LEU A 132 -30.75 20.38 36.64
N ARG A 133 -29.89 21.27 37.14
CA ARG A 133 -30.20 22.11 38.31
C ARG A 133 -30.79 23.41 37.77
N ILE A 134 -31.93 23.82 38.33
CA ILE A 134 -32.59 25.09 37.99
C ILE A 134 -31.73 26.26 38.51
N ASP A 135 -30.99 26.04 39.60
CA ASP A 135 -30.17 27.06 40.24
C ASP A 135 -28.81 27.27 39.53
N PRO A 136 -28.30 28.51 39.46
CA PRO A 136 -26.98 28.80 38.91
C PRO A 136 -25.88 28.02 39.63
N VAL A 137 -25.25 27.07 38.93
CA VAL A 137 -24.07 26.37 39.44
C VAL A 137 -22.85 27.24 39.18
N GLY A 138 -22.51 28.06 40.17
CA GLY A 138 -21.29 28.88 40.21
C GLY A 138 -20.81 29.08 41.64
N PRO A 139 -19.58 29.58 41.84
CA PRO A 139 -19.12 29.98 43.17
C PRO A 139 -20.11 31.00 43.75
N GLN A 140 -20.68 30.70 44.91
CA GLN A 140 -21.47 31.69 45.64
C GLN A 140 -20.52 32.79 46.10
N ALA A 141 -20.80 34.05 45.76
CA ALA A 141 -20.03 35.17 46.30
C ALA A 141 -20.16 35.14 47.83
N LYS A 142 -19.02 35.28 48.53
CA LYS A 142 -18.97 35.34 50.00
C LYS A 142 -19.63 36.61 50.52
#